data_AF-E1NRX3-F1
#
_entry.id   AF-E1NRX3-F1
#
_cell.length_a   1.000
_cell.length_b   1.000
_cell.length_c   1.000
_cell.angle_alpha   90.00
_cell.angle_beta   90.00
_cell.angle_gamma   90.00
#
_symmetry.space_group_name_H-M   'P 1'
#
loop_
_entity.id
_entity.type
_entity.pdbx_description
1 polymer ?
#
loop_
_entity_poly.entity_id
_entity_poly.type
_entity_poly.pdbx_seq_one_letter_code
_entity_poly.pdbx_strand_id
1 'polypeptide(L)'
;MHNLNKDKIRENEKSKGQFDFSKVKSIDFAQVTKSRIKNNAKAVGAIAIPSVHMYLPILKGLSNDSLSTGGGTMRPDQKMGHGNYPLAGHYMTANGSLFSPLESVKKGKLIYLTDLKKFIFIKYI
;
A
#
# COMPACT_ATOMS: atom_id res chain seq x y z
N MET A 1 29.55 -8.03 -10.22
CA MET A 1 29.37 -7.55 -8.84
C MET A 1 29.96 -6.14 -8.77
N HIS A 2 29.14 -5.11 -8.57
CA HIS A 2 29.64 -3.72 -8.52
C HIS A 2 29.97 -3.34 -7.08
N ASN A 3 31.26 -3.21 -6.77
CA ASN A 3 31.74 -2.82 -5.44
C ASN A 3 31.47 -1.32 -5.18
N LEU A 4 30.74 -1.04 -4.11
CA LEU A 4 30.71 0.29 -3.48
C LEU A 4 32.12 0.61 -2.97
N ASN A 5 32.67 1.78 -3.30
CA ASN A 5 33.93 2.29 -2.76
C ASN A 5 33.72 3.66 -2.09
N LYS A 6 34.53 3.97 -1.07
CA LYS A 6 34.50 5.17 -0.23
C LYS A 6 34.52 6.47 -1.04
N ASP A 7 35.20 6.49 -2.18
CA ASP A 7 35.29 7.68 -3.03
C ASP A 7 33.95 7.99 -3.71
N LYS A 8 33.23 6.97 -4.19
CA LYS A 8 31.87 7.09 -4.75
C LYS A 8 30.85 7.53 -3.70
N ILE A 9 31.01 7.09 -2.45
CA ILE A 9 30.12 7.50 -1.34
C ILE A 9 30.29 9.00 -1.06
N ARG A 10 31.54 9.48 -0.98
CA ARG A 10 31.85 10.91 -0.76
C ARG A 10 31.41 11.82 -1.91
N GLU A 11 31.37 11.31 -3.13
CA GLU A 11 30.84 12.02 -4.29
C GLU A 11 29.31 12.09 -4.27
N ASN A 12 28.65 10.98 -3.93
CA ASN A 12 27.19 10.92 -3.80
C ASN A 12 26.66 11.81 -2.65
N GLU A 13 27.40 11.94 -1.55
CA GLU A 13 27.06 12.84 -0.43
C GLU A 13 27.11 14.34 -0.80
N LYS A 14 27.85 14.71 -1.85
CA LYS A 14 27.93 16.09 -2.35
C LYS A 14 26.85 16.43 -3.37
N SER A 15 26.09 15.43 -3.83
CA SER A 15 24.97 15.66 -4.74
C SER A 15 23.83 16.38 -4.01
N LYS A 16 23.20 17.37 -4.66
CA LYS A 16 22.01 18.04 -4.10
C LYS A 16 20.85 17.05 -4.11
N GLY A 17 20.69 16.30 -3.02
CA GLY A 17 19.53 15.45 -2.78
C GLY A 17 18.24 16.27 -2.83
N GLN A 18 17.18 15.71 -3.40
CA GLN A 18 15.86 16.33 -3.43
C GLN A 18 15.09 15.91 -2.16
N PHE A 19 15.08 16.77 -1.14
CA PHE A 19 14.49 16.48 0.18
C PHE A 19 13.02 16.96 0.33
N ASP A 20 12.34 17.20 -0.80
CA ASP A 20 10.95 17.66 -0.81
C ASP A 20 9.98 16.49 -0.54
N PHE A 21 9.71 16.24 0.74
CA PHE A 21 8.79 15.21 1.22
C PHE A 21 7.36 15.32 0.66
N SER A 22 6.95 16.47 0.10
CA SER A 22 5.64 16.61 -0.52
C SER A 22 5.56 15.93 -1.89
N LYS A 23 6.67 15.90 -2.63
CA LYS A 23 6.79 15.25 -3.95
C LYS A 23 7.14 13.76 -3.86
N VAL A 24 7.79 13.35 -2.77
CA VAL A 24 8.09 11.94 -2.47
C VAL A 24 6.81 11.13 -2.25
N LYS A 25 5.78 11.70 -1.61
CA LYS A 25 4.55 10.99 -1.20
C LYS A 25 3.76 10.35 -2.33
N SER A 26 3.73 10.92 -3.53
CA SER A 26 2.92 10.39 -4.64
C SER A 26 3.66 9.32 -5.45
N ILE A 27 4.94 9.56 -5.73
CA ILE A 27 5.80 8.64 -6.50
C ILE A 27 6.13 7.41 -5.67
N ASP A 28 6.55 7.60 -4.41
CA ASP A 28 6.93 6.50 -3.51
C ASP A 28 5.71 5.64 -3.18
N PHE A 29 4.54 6.25 -2.94
CA PHE A 29 3.27 5.54 -2.78
C PHE A 29 2.95 4.65 -3.99
N ALA A 30 3.00 5.21 -5.20
CA ALA A 30 2.69 4.48 -6.42
C ALA A 30 3.72 3.36 -6.67
N GLN A 31 4.99 3.59 -6.34
CA GLN A 31 6.07 2.61 -6.46
C GLN A 31 5.95 1.49 -5.43
N VAL A 32 5.77 1.79 -4.14
CA VAL A 32 5.56 0.81 -3.06
C VAL A 32 4.32 -0.03 -3.34
N THR A 33 3.24 0.61 -3.78
CA THR A 33 1.98 -0.07 -4.14
C THR A 33 2.16 -0.98 -5.36
N LYS A 34 2.79 -0.48 -6.43
CA LYS A 34 3.11 -1.30 -7.62
C LYS A 34 4.05 -2.45 -7.28
N SER A 35 5.03 -2.25 -6.40
CA SER A 35 5.96 -3.29 -5.96
C SER A 35 5.22 -4.40 -5.22
N ARG A 36 4.34 -4.05 -4.27
CA ARG A 36 3.54 -5.04 -3.52
C ARG A 36 2.56 -5.82 -4.41
N ILE A 37 1.99 -5.19 -5.43
CA ILE A 37 1.17 -5.88 -6.43
C ILE A 37 2.02 -6.78 -7.32
N LYS A 38 3.15 -6.29 -7.86
CA LYS A 38 4.04 -7.10 -8.72
C LYS A 38 4.59 -8.34 -8.01
N ASN A 39 4.91 -8.21 -6.72
CA ASN A 39 5.38 -9.32 -5.90
C ASN A 39 4.25 -10.31 -5.53
N ASN A 40 3.00 -10.02 -5.93
CA ASN A 40 1.86 -10.87 -5.68
C ASN A 40 1.04 -11.09 -6.97
N ALA A 41 1.37 -12.17 -7.70
CA ALA A 41 0.77 -12.49 -9.00
C ALA A 41 -0.76 -12.64 -8.99
N LYS A 42 -1.42 -12.71 -7.83
CA LYS A 42 -2.88 -12.85 -7.68
C LYS A 42 -3.58 -11.56 -7.25
N ALA A 43 -2.85 -10.45 -7.10
CA ALA A 43 -3.44 -9.18 -6.68
C ALA A 43 -4.28 -8.54 -7.80
N VAL A 44 -5.49 -8.12 -7.47
CA VAL A 44 -6.43 -7.39 -8.36
C VAL A 44 -6.43 -5.88 -8.11
N GLY A 45 -5.64 -5.43 -7.14
CA GLY A 45 -5.48 -4.03 -6.79
C GLY A 45 -4.67 -3.85 -5.51
N ALA A 46 -4.77 -2.69 -4.89
CA ALA A 46 -4.17 -2.40 -3.60
C ALA A 46 -4.96 -1.37 -2.80
N ILE A 47 -4.80 -1.46 -1.49
CA ILE A 47 -5.26 -0.50 -0.50
C ILE A 47 -4.05 0.11 0.20
N ALA A 48 -4.13 1.40 0.48
CA ALA A 48 -3.14 2.07 1.29
C ALA A 48 -3.76 3.16 2.18
N ILE A 49 -3.22 3.26 3.40
CA ILE A 49 -3.59 4.27 4.39
C ILE A 49 -2.29 4.87 4.94
N PRO A 50 -1.74 5.90 4.28
CA PRO A 50 -0.45 6.47 4.62
C PRO A 50 -0.35 7.00 6.05
N SER A 51 -1.46 7.46 6.64
CA SER A 51 -1.46 7.98 8.01
C SER A 51 -1.05 6.97 9.07
N VAL A 52 -1.12 5.68 8.75
CA VAL A 52 -0.74 4.56 9.63
C VAL A 52 0.25 3.62 8.93
N HIS A 53 0.90 4.08 7.85
CA HIS A 53 1.89 3.32 7.08
C HIS A 53 1.40 1.95 6.58
N MET A 54 0.10 1.82 6.29
CA MET A 54 -0.48 0.55 5.80
C MET A 54 -0.51 0.54 4.26
N TYR A 55 0.07 -0.49 3.65
CA TYR A 55 0.11 -0.70 2.20
C TYR A 55 -0.05 -2.19 1.90
N LEU A 56 -1.20 -2.59 1.34
CA LEU A 56 -1.53 -4.01 1.17
C LEU A 56 -2.07 -4.29 -0.24
N PRO A 57 -1.72 -5.45 -0.83
CA PRO A 57 -2.40 -5.92 -2.03
C PRO A 57 -3.86 -6.26 -1.72
N ILE A 58 -4.72 -6.12 -2.73
CA ILE A 58 -6.10 -6.61 -2.72
C ILE A 58 -6.16 -7.87 -3.56
N LEU A 59 -6.71 -8.96 -3.01
CA LEU A 59 -6.87 -10.25 -3.68
C LEU A 59 -8.36 -10.56 -3.90
N LYS A 60 -8.65 -11.33 -4.95
CA LYS A 60 -10.02 -11.76 -5.26
C LYS A 60 -10.43 -12.91 -4.33
N GLY A 61 -11.50 -12.69 -3.57
CA GLY A 61 -12.15 -13.67 -2.71
C GLY A 61 -11.57 -13.76 -1.29
N LEU A 62 -12.16 -14.66 -0.49
CA LEU A 62 -11.74 -14.96 0.87
C LEU A 62 -11.12 -16.36 0.89
N SER A 63 -9.80 -16.42 0.96
CA SER A 63 -9.03 -17.64 1.19
C SER A 63 -7.97 -17.37 2.25
N ASN A 64 -7.46 -18.42 2.90
CA ASN A 64 -6.40 -18.27 3.90
C ASN A 64 -5.17 -17.55 3.32
N ASP A 65 -4.79 -17.89 2.08
CA ASP A 65 -3.73 -17.18 1.34
C ASP A 65 -4.07 -15.69 1.15
N SER A 66 -5.30 -15.37 0.77
CA SER A 66 -5.71 -13.98 0.53
C SER A 66 -5.69 -13.15 1.81
N LEU A 67 -6.22 -13.72 2.90
CA LEU A 67 -6.33 -13.04 4.20
C LEU A 67 -4.99 -12.91 4.93
N SER A 68 -4.04 -13.81 4.68
CA SER A 68 -2.68 -13.76 5.23
C SER A 68 -1.74 -12.87 4.42
N THR A 69 -2.08 -12.55 3.17
CA THR A 69 -1.23 -11.73 2.28
C THR A 69 -1.68 -10.28 2.19
N GLY A 70 -2.98 -10.00 2.30
CA GLY A 70 -3.53 -8.66 2.12
C GLY A 70 -5.03 -8.60 2.39
N GLY A 71 -5.73 -7.77 1.62
CA GLY A 71 -7.18 -7.61 1.71
C GLY A 71 -7.92 -8.46 0.68
N GLY A 72 -8.73 -9.42 1.11
CA GLY A 72 -9.62 -10.20 0.24
C GLY A 72 -10.94 -9.47 -0.05
N THR A 73 -11.39 -9.49 -1.31
CA THR A 73 -12.73 -8.99 -1.68
C THR A 73 -13.82 -9.90 -1.10
N MET A 74 -14.81 -9.33 -0.42
CA MET A 74 -15.86 -10.11 0.27
C MET A 74 -17.05 -10.51 -0.62
N ARG A 75 -17.20 -9.89 -1.80
CA ARG A 75 -18.27 -10.22 -2.76
C ARG A 75 -17.75 -10.34 -4.19
N PRO A 76 -18.36 -11.20 -5.03
CA PRO A 76 -17.90 -11.38 -6.41
C PRO A 76 -18.19 -10.17 -7.32
N ASP A 77 -19.25 -9.43 -7.04
CA ASP A 77 -19.83 -8.35 -7.86
C ASP A 77 -19.33 -6.93 -7.51
N GLN A 78 -18.56 -6.79 -6.42
CA GLN A 78 -18.06 -5.48 -5.98
C GLN A 78 -17.15 -4.84 -7.04
N LYS A 79 -17.32 -3.53 -7.26
CA LYS A 79 -16.54 -2.73 -8.22
C LYS A 79 -15.88 -1.56 -7.50
N MET A 80 -14.58 -1.41 -7.69
CA MET A 80 -13.83 -0.35 -7.02
C MET A 80 -14.38 1.02 -7.47
N GLY A 81 -14.72 1.88 -6.51
CA GLY A 81 -15.27 3.22 -6.79
C GLY A 81 -16.76 3.24 -7.07
N HIS A 82 -17.48 2.13 -6.89
CA HIS A 82 -18.92 2.05 -7.05
C HIS A 82 -19.58 1.35 -5.86
N GLY A 83 -20.53 2.02 -5.21
CA GLY A 83 -21.20 1.49 -4.02
C GLY A 83 -20.23 1.11 -2.90
N ASN A 84 -20.60 0.09 -2.11
CA ASN A 84 -19.76 -0.44 -1.05
C ASN A 84 -18.78 -1.49 -1.59
N TYR A 85 -17.48 -1.25 -1.44
CA TYR A 85 -16.39 -2.17 -1.82
C TYR A 85 -15.73 -2.77 -0.57
N PRO A 86 -16.29 -3.86 0.00
CA PRO A 86 -15.81 -4.42 1.26
C PRO A 86 -14.51 -5.22 1.07
N LEU A 87 -13.63 -5.13 2.06
CA LEU A 87 -12.38 -5.88 2.15
C LEU A 87 -12.26 -6.51 3.53
N ALA A 88 -11.72 -7.73 3.59
CA ALA A 88 -11.37 -8.40 4.83
C ALA A 88 -9.90 -8.82 4.82
N GLY A 89 -9.27 -8.84 5.98
CA GLY A 89 -7.89 -9.30 6.16
C GLY A 89 -7.64 -9.65 7.61
N HIS A 90 -6.58 -10.38 7.90
CA HIS A 90 -6.24 -10.71 9.29
C HIS A 90 -5.78 -9.47 10.07
N TYR A 91 -6.18 -9.46 11.34
CA TYR A 91 -5.67 -8.55 12.36
C TYR A 91 -4.70 -9.35 13.24
N MET A 92 -3.44 -8.92 13.31
CA MET A 92 -2.40 -9.58 14.11
C MET A 92 -1.87 -8.60 15.15
N THR A 93 -2.18 -8.86 16.42
CA THR A 93 -1.84 -8.03 17.58
C THR A 93 -0.35 -7.88 17.84
N ALA A 94 0.47 -8.87 17.45
CA ALA A 94 1.86 -8.95 17.93
C ALA A 94 2.88 -8.12 17.13
N ASN A 95 2.70 -7.91 15.81
CA ASN A 95 3.78 -7.41 14.94
C ASN A 95 3.36 -6.35 13.89
N GLY A 96 2.16 -5.77 13.99
CA GLY A 96 1.71 -4.75 13.02
C GLY A 96 1.48 -5.27 11.59
N SER A 97 1.34 -6.58 11.42
CA SER A 97 1.10 -7.20 10.12
C SER A 97 -0.33 -6.94 9.62
N LEU A 98 -0.46 -6.69 8.31
CA LEU A 98 -1.74 -6.56 7.60
C LEU A 98 -2.62 -5.41 8.11
N PHE A 99 -3.86 -5.70 8.54
CA PHE A 99 -4.86 -4.69 8.85
C PHE A 99 -4.77 -4.16 10.29
N SER A 100 -3.80 -4.62 11.10
CA SER A 100 -3.60 -4.14 12.47
C SER A 100 -3.52 -2.61 12.63
N PRO A 101 -2.88 -1.86 11.71
CA PRO A 101 -2.81 -0.41 11.81
C PRO A 101 -4.16 0.32 11.67
N LEU A 102 -5.24 -0.36 11.25
CA LEU A 102 -6.57 0.24 11.08
C LEU A 102 -7.08 0.91 12.35
N GLU A 103 -6.80 0.34 13.52
CA GLU A 103 -7.26 0.88 14.81
C GLU A 103 -6.66 2.25 15.12
N SER A 104 -5.52 2.57 14.51
CA SER A 104 -4.84 3.86 14.68
C SER A 104 -5.30 4.93 13.67
N VAL A 105 -6.22 4.59 12.75
CA VAL A 105 -6.72 5.52 11.74
C VAL A 105 -7.72 6.50 12.36
N LYS A 106 -7.39 7.79 12.30
CA LYS A 106 -8.26 8.87 12.78
C LYS A 106 -9.23 9.34 11.69
N LYS A 107 -10.41 9.82 12.10
CA LYS A 107 -11.37 10.48 11.20
C LYS A 107 -10.70 11.59 10.38
N GLY A 108 -11.15 11.73 9.14
CA GLY A 108 -10.64 12.69 8.16
C GLY A 108 -9.38 12.24 7.42
N LYS A 109 -8.79 11.09 7.73
CA LYS A 109 -7.63 10.55 6.98
C LYS A 109 -8.06 9.91 5.67
N LEU A 110 -7.14 9.92 4.71
CA LEU A 110 -7.37 9.39 3.37
C LEU A 110 -7.02 7.90 3.30
N ILE A 111 -7.92 7.15 2.68
CA ILE A 111 -7.76 5.75 2.28
C ILE A 111 -7.71 5.75 0.75
N TYR A 112 -6.72 5.05 0.21
CA TYR A 112 -6.45 5.00 -1.22
C TYR A 112 -6.72 3.58 -1.71
N LEU A 113 -7.45 3.47 -2.82
CA LEU A 113 -7.68 2.21 -3.52
C LEU A 113 -7.21 2.36 -4.97
N THR A 114 -6.60 1.32 -5.54
CA THR A 114 -6.24 1.30 -6.96
C THR A 114 -6.27 -0.10 -7.55
N ASP A 115 -6.71 -0.20 -8.80
CA ASP A 115 -6.60 -1.38 -9.67
C ASP A 115 -5.41 -1.24 -10.65
N LEU A 116 -4.45 -0.35 -10.35
CA LEU A 116 -3.35 0.13 -11.20
C LEU A 116 -3.75 0.97 -12.42
N LYS A 117 -5.04 1.03 -12.78
CA LYS A 117 -5.53 1.88 -13.87
C LYS A 117 -6.07 3.20 -13.32
N LYS A 118 -6.77 3.14 -12.19
CA LYS A 118 -7.38 4.29 -11.53
C LYS A 118 -7.00 4.35 -10.06
N PHE A 119 -6.94 5.56 -9.52
CA PHE A 119 -6.79 5.82 -8.10
C PHE A 119 -8.11 6.38 -7.57
N ILE A 120 -8.61 5.78 -6.49
CA ILE A 120 -9.82 6.18 -5.79
C ILE A 120 -9.45 6.63 -4.39
N PHE A 121 -10.00 7.76 -4.00
CA PHE A 121 -9.71 8.43 -2.73
C PHE A 121 -10.98 8.38 -1.87
N ILE A 122 -10.86 7.82 -0.67
CA ILE A 122 -11.94 7.74 0.31
C ILE A 122 -11.50 8.51 1.54
N LYS A 123 -12.35 9.40 2.04
CA LYS A 123 -12.14 10.06 3.33
C LYS A 123 -12.77 9.21 4.42
N TYR A 124 -12.00 8.85 5.44
CA TYR A 124 -12.52 8.15 6.61
C TYR A 124 -13.40 9.11 7.43
N ILE A 125 -14.64 8.72 7.72
CA ILE A 125 -15.68 9.55 8.37
C ILE A 125 -16.01 9.06 9.78
#